data_AF-A0A1I0ED49-F1
#
_entry.id   AF-A0A1I0ED49-F1
#
_cell.length_a   1.000
_cell.length_b   1.000
_cell.length_c   1.000
_cell.angle_alpha   90.00
_cell.angle_beta   90.00
_cell.angle_gamma   90.00
#
_symmetry.space_group_name_H-M   'P 1'
#
loop_
_entity.id
_entity.type
_entity.pdbx_description
1 polymer ?
#
loop_
_entity_poly.entity_id
_entity_poly.type
_entity_poly.pdbx_seq_one_letter_code
_entity_poly.pdbx_strand_id
1 'polypeptide(L)'
;MKPYRVLVVDDSAFMRKIISDLIEKDPGFQVAGTAVNGREAIEKVAELLPDLVTMDVEMPEMNGLEALKIIMDRHPLPVIMLSGINEEGMKETIMALEWGAFDFIRKPSIGSSQDIIAVGESLREQMKEAMLARKRREERASFQAEAAATASPPEPAQQTPQAPAAQEQPAASSKPPQAPVLPPQTRRQPDGKAKPSGGSAAGKAAPGPLQGQRPTSPAPGRARSGPAEAPAAPAADKSRSQVKPPAARPAKPSLAEPPAAQVPASPPAASRRASGKGLQKLVAVGCSTGGPRALKALLENIPGDFPAPIVIVQHMPPNFTKSLAQRLNTFSPLAVDEAVHGTVLKVGAAYIAPGGFHMKVVPAGDGEYKIELTKEDARNGHRPSVDTMFESLLPLTGLERHAVIMTGMGSDGARMMKSLYDSGVTSTFAESEETCVVYGMPRSAVELQCVRYILPLQEIAPRLVQAVK
;
A
#
# COMPACT_ATOMS: atom_id res chain seq x y z
N MET A 1 7.51 -16.36 -27.42
CA MET A 1 8.50 -15.81 -26.45
C MET A 1 8.78 -16.87 -25.40
N LYS A 2 9.89 -16.77 -24.66
CA LYS A 2 10.13 -17.62 -23.49
C LYS A 2 9.15 -17.18 -22.37
N PRO A 3 8.49 -18.11 -21.65
CA PRO A 3 7.61 -17.75 -20.53
C PRO A 3 8.40 -17.14 -19.37
N TYR A 4 7.78 -16.20 -18.66
CA TYR A 4 8.32 -15.61 -17.43
C TYR A 4 8.35 -16.64 -16.31
N ARG A 5 9.40 -16.59 -15.50
CA ARG A 5 9.69 -17.57 -14.46
C ARG A 5 9.18 -17.11 -13.11
N VAL A 6 8.27 -17.88 -12.50
CA VAL A 6 7.61 -17.50 -11.25
C VAL A 6 8.08 -18.39 -10.10
N LEU A 7 8.43 -17.79 -8.96
CA LEU A 7 8.64 -18.50 -7.70
C LEU A 7 7.38 -18.37 -6.83
N VAL A 8 6.81 -19.51 -6.41
CA VAL A 8 5.60 -19.56 -5.58
C VAL A 8 5.96 -19.87 -4.13
N VAL A 9 5.67 -18.95 -3.21
CA VAL A 9 6.00 -19.04 -1.79
C VAL A 9 4.73 -18.99 -0.95
N ASP A 10 4.48 -20.05 -0.19
CA ASP A 10 3.35 -20.22 0.74
C ASP A 10 3.69 -21.43 1.64
N ASP A 11 3.32 -21.44 2.92
CA ASP A 11 3.71 -22.54 3.83
C ASP A 11 2.97 -23.86 3.50
N SER A 12 1.75 -23.76 2.97
CA SER A 12 0.86 -24.87 2.65
C SER A 12 1.18 -25.47 1.29
N ALA A 13 1.62 -26.73 1.29
CA ALA A 13 1.88 -27.49 0.06
C ALA A 13 0.66 -27.56 -0.89
N PHE A 14 -0.55 -27.52 -0.33
CA PHE A 14 -1.80 -27.50 -1.09
C PHE A 14 -2.03 -26.14 -1.76
N MET A 15 -1.80 -25.04 -1.03
CA MET A 15 -1.89 -23.69 -1.61
C MET A 15 -0.85 -23.47 -2.70
N ARG A 16 0.41 -23.87 -2.48
CA ARG A 16 1.46 -23.81 -3.50
C ARG A 16 1.04 -24.53 -4.79
N LYS A 17 0.37 -25.69 -4.69
CA LYS A 17 -0.17 -26.41 -5.86
C LYS A 17 -1.30 -25.63 -6.54
N ILE A 18 -2.28 -25.12 -5.80
CA ILE A 18 -3.37 -24.29 -6.36
C ILE A 18 -2.79 -23.07 -7.10
N ILE A 19 -1.91 -22.31 -6.45
CA ILE A 19 -1.33 -21.07 -7.02
C ILE A 19 -0.53 -21.41 -8.29
N SER A 20 0.26 -22.48 -8.26
CA SER A 20 0.98 -22.97 -9.44
C SER A 20 0.03 -23.31 -10.59
N ASP A 21 -1.04 -24.08 -10.32
CA ASP A 21 -2.04 -24.46 -11.32
C ASP A 21 -2.86 -23.26 -11.85
N LEU A 22 -2.96 -22.17 -11.09
CA LEU A 22 -3.56 -20.92 -11.55
C LEU A 22 -2.60 -20.09 -12.42
N ILE A 23 -1.31 -20.14 -12.15
CA ILE A 23 -0.26 -19.49 -12.96
C ILE A 23 -0.11 -20.19 -14.32
N GLU A 24 0.06 -21.52 -14.31
CA GLU A 24 0.36 -22.32 -15.51
C GLU A 24 -0.81 -22.43 -16.51
N LYS A 25 -1.99 -21.89 -16.17
CA LYS A 25 -3.10 -21.68 -17.12
C LYS A 25 -2.78 -20.65 -18.21
N ASP A 26 -1.76 -19.82 -18.03
CA ASP A 26 -1.31 -18.88 -19.05
C ASP A 26 0.10 -19.24 -19.54
N PRO A 27 0.27 -19.59 -20.83
CA PRO A 27 1.55 -20.03 -21.40
C PRO A 27 2.60 -18.92 -21.45
N GLY A 28 2.27 -17.68 -21.07
CA GLY A 28 3.23 -16.61 -20.82
C GLY A 28 4.02 -16.76 -19.52
N PHE A 29 3.63 -17.68 -18.62
CA PHE A 29 4.26 -17.91 -17.33
C PHE A 29 4.56 -19.39 -17.09
N GLN A 30 5.61 -19.68 -16.32
CA GLN A 30 5.95 -21.02 -15.83
C GLN A 30 6.41 -20.96 -14.37
N VAL A 31 6.07 -21.96 -13.57
CA VAL A 31 6.60 -22.06 -12.20
C VAL A 31 8.04 -22.58 -12.27
N ALA A 32 8.99 -21.74 -11.87
CA ALA A 32 10.41 -22.07 -11.84
C ALA A 32 10.83 -22.79 -10.55
N GLY A 33 10.05 -22.64 -9.48
CA GLY A 33 10.27 -23.28 -8.20
C GLY A 33 9.18 -22.93 -7.19
N THR A 34 9.23 -23.59 -6.04
CA THR A 34 8.37 -23.31 -4.89
C THR A 34 9.21 -23.18 -3.62
N ALA A 35 8.74 -22.43 -2.62
CA ALA A 35 9.38 -22.32 -1.30
C ALA A 35 8.32 -22.34 -0.18
N VAL A 36 8.69 -22.81 1.01
CA VAL A 36 7.78 -23.07 2.15
C VAL A 36 7.86 -22.01 3.25
N ASN A 37 8.88 -21.14 3.22
CA ASN A 37 9.07 -20.04 4.15
C ASN A 37 9.89 -18.91 3.49
N GLY A 38 10.00 -17.78 4.17
CA GLY A 38 10.72 -16.60 3.68
C GLY A 38 12.23 -16.81 3.47
N ARG A 39 12.87 -17.71 4.23
CA ARG A 39 14.30 -18.01 4.12
C ARG A 39 14.60 -18.77 2.83
N GLU A 40 13.88 -19.86 2.59
CA GLU A 40 13.99 -20.64 1.35
C GLU A 40 13.62 -19.80 0.13
N ALA A 41 12.69 -18.84 0.27
CA ALA A 41 12.37 -17.90 -0.80
C ALA A 41 13.56 -17.00 -1.18
N ILE A 42 14.28 -16.44 -0.21
CA ILE A 42 15.49 -15.62 -0.49
C ILE A 42 16.56 -16.46 -1.19
N GLU A 43 16.81 -17.68 -0.70
CA GLU A 43 17.78 -18.60 -1.28
C GLU A 43 17.41 -18.95 -2.74
N LYS A 44 16.14 -19.27 -3.00
CA LYS A 44 15.64 -19.60 -4.34
C LYS A 44 15.51 -18.41 -5.27
N VAL A 45 15.34 -17.18 -4.78
CA VAL A 45 15.47 -15.97 -5.61
C VAL A 45 16.89 -15.84 -6.15
N ALA A 46 17.90 -16.04 -5.30
CA ALA A 46 19.31 -15.96 -5.70
C ALA A 46 19.75 -17.12 -6.60
N GLU A 47 19.31 -18.36 -6.33
CA GLU A 47 19.63 -19.54 -7.13
C GLU A 47 18.88 -19.56 -8.47
N LEU A 48 17.55 -19.40 -8.44
CA LEU A 48 16.73 -19.62 -9.62
C LEU A 48 16.66 -18.39 -10.51
N LEU A 49 16.87 -17.17 -9.99
CA LEU A 49 16.65 -15.91 -10.71
C LEU A 49 15.26 -15.87 -11.39
N PRO A 50 14.16 -15.89 -10.59
CA PRO A 50 12.81 -15.76 -11.11
C PRO A 50 12.54 -14.34 -11.60
N ASP A 51 11.59 -14.20 -12.53
CA ASP A 51 11.14 -12.90 -13.04
C ASP A 51 10.11 -12.23 -12.11
N LEU A 52 9.35 -13.03 -11.37
CA LEU A 52 8.29 -12.62 -10.43
C LEU A 52 8.23 -13.60 -9.24
N VAL A 53 7.84 -13.10 -8.07
CA VAL A 53 7.55 -13.93 -6.88
C VAL A 53 6.09 -13.71 -6.47
N THR A 54 5.36 -14.79 -6.19
CA THR A 54 4.11 -14.71 -5.42
C THR A 54 4.42 -15.13 -3.99
N MET A 55 4.15 -14.26 -3.01
CA MET A 55 4.64 -14.40 -1.64
C MET A 55 3.50 -14.35 -0.62
N ASP A 56 3.28 -15.43 0.10
CA ASP A 56 2.45 -15.43 1.30
C ASP A 56 2.98 -14.48 2.38
N VAL A 57 2.09 -13.82 3.11
CA VAL A 57 2.44 -12.92 4.21
C VAL A 57 2.79 -13.73 5.47
N GLU A 58 1.92 -14.66 5.87
CA GLU A 58 1.97 -15.35 7.16
C GLU A 58 2.66 -16.72 7.01
N MET A 59 3.94 -16.83 7.38
CA MET A 59 4.71 -18.09 7.25
C MET A 59 5.58 -18.35 8.50
N PRO A 60 5.87 -19.62 8.82
CA PRO A 60 6.79 -19.99 9.91
C PRO A 60 8.24 -19.61 9.58
N GLU A 61 9.09 -19.58 10.62
CA GLU A 61 10.54 -19.26 10.60
C GLU A 61 10.94 -17.85 10.16
N MET A 62 10.44 -17.41 9.00
CA MET A 62 10.61 -16.07 8.43
C MET A 62 9.37 -15.77 7.60
N ASN A 63 8.67 -14.70 7.95
CA ASN A 63 7.43 -14.31 7.28
C ASN A 63 7.70 -13.64 5.91
N GLY A 64 6.65 -13.48 5.10
CA GLY A 64 6.77 -12.87 3.77
C GLY A 64 7.21 -11.41 3.79
N LEU A 65 6.92 -10.68 4.87
CA LEU A 65 7.28 -9.28 5.07
C LEU A 65 8.78 -9.07 5.30
N GLU A 66 9.41 -9.94 6.09
CA GLU A 66 10.86 -9.96 6.29
C GLU A 66 11.59 -10.41 5.02
N ALA A 67 11.07 -11.45 4.35
CA ALA A 67 11.60 -11.93 3.08
C ALA A 67 11.53 -10.86 1.99
N LEU A 68 10.39 -10.15 1.87
CA LEU A 68 10.20 -9.06 0.92
C LEU A 68 11.28 -7.99 1.08
N LYS A 69 11.56 -7.52 2.30
CA LYS A 69 12.62 -6.53 2.54
C LYS A 69 13.98 -7.00 2.02
N ILE A 70 14.36 -8.25 2.31
CA ILE A 70 15.66 -8.79 1.93
C ILE A 70 15.74 -9.02 0.41
N ILE A 71 14.64 -9.44 -0.22
CA ILE A 71 14.54 -9.58 -1.68
C ILE A 71 14.66 -8.20 -2.35
N MET A 72 13.91 -7.20 -1.88
CA MET A 72 13.94 -5.84 -2.46
C MET A 72 15.29 -5.12 -2.27
N ASP A 73 16.06 -5.47 -1.24
CA ASP A 73 17.43 -4.98 -1.00
C ASP A 73 18.47 -5.65 -1.93
N ARG A 74 18.42 -6.99 -2.05
CA ARG A 74 19.49 -7.77 -2.72
C ARG A 74 19.21 -8.12 -4.17
N HIS A 75 17.97 -8.46 -4.47
CA HIS A 75 17.50 -8.91 -5.79
C HIS A 75 16.12 -8.30 -6.11
N PRO A 76 16.00 -6.95 -6.20
CA PRO A 76 14.72 -6.30 -6.41
C PRO A 76 14.05 -6.77 -7.71
N LEU A 77 12.90 -7.42 -7.54
CA LEU A 77 12.05 -7.96 -8.59
C LEU A 77 10.57 -7.83 -8.16
N PRO A 78 9.59 -7.86 -9.08
CA PRO A 78 8.18 -7.73 -8.71
C PRO A 78 7.69 -8.86 -7.80
N VAL A 79 7.26 -8.51 -6.58
CA VAL A 79 6.63 -9.43 -5.63
C VAL A 79 5.14 -9.12 -5.52
N ILE A 80 4.28 -10.11 -5.75
CA ILE A 80 2.83 -10.02 -5.50
C ILE A 80 2.55 -10.74 -4.18
N MET A 81 1.99 -10.03 -3.20
CA MET A 81 1.68 -10.61 -1.89
C MET A 81 0.38 -11.42 -1.93
N LEU A 82 0.31 -12.51 -1.19
CA LEU A 82 -0.87 -13.35 -1.04
C LEU A 82 -1.46 -13.15 0.37
N SER A 83 -2.45 -12.26 0.47
CA SER A 83 -3.02 -11.81 1.75
C SER A 83 -4.09 -12.76 2.27
N GLY A 84 -4.11 -12.93 3.59
CA GLY A 84 -5.26 -13.39 4.35
C GLY A 84 -6.43 -12.39 4.36
N ILE A 85 -7.46 -12.69 5.16
CA ILE A 85 -8.70 -11.90 5.31
C ILE A 85 -8.91 -11.34 6.74
N ASN A 86 -7.97 -11.62 7.62
CA ASN A 86 -7.91 -11.15 9.01
C ASN A 86 -7.42 -9.70 9.07
N GLU A 87 -7.65 -9.02 10.20
CA GLU A 87 -7.23 -7.61 10.37
C GLU A 87 -5.70 -7.46 10.39
N GLU A 88 -4.98 -8.46 10.88
CA GLU A 88 -3.52 -8.47 10.99
C GLU A 88 -2.86 -8.59 9.60
N GLY A 89 -3.16 -9.64 8.84
CA GLY A 89 -2.67 -9.81 7.46
C GLY A 89 -3.07 -8.67 6.51
N MET A 90 -4.21 -8.00 6.74
CA MET A 90 -4.57 -6.78 6.01
C MET A 90 -3.60 -5.62 6.32
N LYS A 91 -3.25 -5.38 7.59
CA LYS A 91 -2.27 -4.34 7.97
C LYS A 91 -0.88 -4.66 7.44
N GLU A 92 -0.46 -5.91 7.55
CA GLU A 92 0.81 -6.40 7.00
C GLU A 92 0.87 -6.22 5.48
N THR A 93 -0.22 -6.47 4.77
CA THR A 93 -0.29 -6.23 3.31
C THR A 93 -0.10 -4.75 2.94
N ILE A 94 -0.63 -3.80 3.71
CA ILE A 94 -0.35 -2.37 3.48
C ILE A 94 1.14 -2.07 3.68
N MET A 95 1.75 -2.64 4.73
CA MET A 95 3.19 -2.49 4.97
C MET A 95 4.05 -3.11 3.87
N ALA A 96 3.61 -4.22 3.25
CA ALA A 96 4.28 -4.81 2.11
C ALA A 96 4.33 -3.87 0.90
N LEU A 97 3.21 -3.20 0.59
CA LEU A 97 3.12 -2.23 -0.51
C LEU A 97 3.97 -0.97 -0.25
N GLU A 98 4.06 -0.52 1.01
CA GLU A 98 5.02 0.53 1.41
C GLU A 98 6.48 0.09 1.18
N TRP A 99 6.80 -1.17 1.44
CA TRP A 99 8.15 -1.73 1.32
C TRP A 99 8.51 -2.20 -0.10
N GLY A 100 7.64 -1.96 -1.08
CA GLY A 100 7.93 -2.17 -2.49
C GLY A 100 7.42 -3.47 -3.10
N ALA A 101 6.52 -4.20 -2.42
CA ALA A 101 5.68 -5.17 -3.12
C ALA A 101 4.95 -4.48 -4.28
N PHE A 102 4.79 -5.19 -5.39
CA PHE A 102 4.18 -4.66 -6.61
C PHE A 102 2.68 -4.44 -6.42
N ASP A 103 1.99 -5.48 -5.97
CA ASP A 103 0.56 -5.48 -5.64
C ASP A 103 0.26 -6.67 -4.71
N PHE A 104 -1.03 -6.94 -4.43
CA PHE A 104 -1.46 -8.11 -3.68
C PHE A 104 -2.72 -8.76 -4.24
N ILE A 105 -2.87 -10.05 -3.92
CA ILE A 105 -4.04 -10.88 -4.18
C ILE A 105 -4.52 -11.47 -2.85
N ARG A 106 -5.83 -11.53 -2.64
CA ARG A 106 -6.41 -12.30 -1.53
C ARG A 106 -6.29 -13.80 -1.84
N LYS A 107 -5.85 -14.62 -0.87
CA LYS A 107 -5.84 -16.08 -1.02
C LYS A 107 -7.24 -16.63 -1.38
N PRO A 108 -7.35 -17.58 -2.32
CA PRO A 108 -8.64 -18.14 -2.75
C PRO A 108 -9.26 -19.03 -1.67
N SER A 109 -10.58 -18.96 -1.56
CA SER A 109 -11.37 -19.75 -0.62
C SER A 109 -11.54 -21.17 -1.17
N ILE A 110 -10.84 -22.14 -0.56
CA ILE A 110 -10.73 -23.54 -1.02
C ILE A 110 -12.08 -24.22 -1.34
N GLY A 111 -13.16 -23.81 -0.67
CA GLY A 111 -14.51 -24.35 -0.88
C GLY A 111 -15.30 -23.79 -2.08
N SER A 112 -14.77 -22.82 -2.84
CA SER A 112 -15.48 -22.17 -3.95
C SER A 112 -14.68 -22.20 -5.25
N SER A 113 -15.14 -22.98 -6.23
CA SER A 113 -14.51 -23.05 -7.56
C SER A 113 -14.56 -21.72 -8.32
N GLN A 114 -15.62 -20.93 -8.14
CA GLN A 114 -15.74 -19.59 -8.74
C GLN A 114 -14.72 -18.61 -8.14
N ASP A 115 -14.47 -18.67 -6.84
CA ASP A 115 -13.48 -17.82 -6.16
C ASP A 115 -12.05 -18.17 -6.62
N ILE A 116 -11.73 -19.47 -6.74
CA ILE A 116 -10.46 -19.95 -7.29
C ILE A 116 -10.24 -19.47 -8.74
N ILE A 117 -11.29 -19.42 -9.56
CA ILE A 117 -11.20 -18.90 -10.94
C ILE A 117 -10.94 -17.40 -10.94
N ALA A 118 -11.75 -16.62 -10.23
CA ALA A 118 -11.63 -15.16 -10.15
C ALA A 118 -10.27 -14.70 -9.60
N VAL A 119 -9.81 -15.33 -8.51
CA VAL A 119 -8.48 -15.07 -7.93
C VAL A 119 -7.37 -15.41 -8.93
N GLY A 120 -7.51 -16.51 -9.69
CA GLY A 120 -6.56 -16.86 -10.74
C GLY A 120 -6.53 -15.85 -11.89
N GLU A 121 -7.67 -15.29 -12.27
CA GLU A 121 -7.74 -14.24 -13.30
C GLU A 121 -7.04 -12.97 -12.82
N SER A 122 -7.38 -12.47 -11.62
CA SER A 122 -6.74 -11.30 -11.01
C SER A 122 -5.23 -11.48 -10.84
N LEU A 123 -4.77 -12.65 -10.39
CA LEU A 123 -3.34 -12.95 -10.24
C LEU A 123 -2.60 -12.84 -11.58
N ARG A 124 -3.14 -13.45 -12.65
CA ARG A 124 -2.53 -13.42 -13.98
C ARG A 124 -2.53 -12.02 -14.59
N GLU A 125 -3.53 -11.19 -14.29
CA GLU A 125 -3.57 -9.79 -14.72
C GLU A 125 -2.47 -8.97 -14.04
N GLN A 126 -2.38 -9.01 -12.70
CA GLN A 126 -1.31 -8.33 -11.95
C GLN A 126 0.08 -8.80 -12.38
N MET A 127 0.27 -10.09 -12.64
CA MET A 127 1.54 -10.64 -13.12
C MET A 127 1.94 -10.08 -14.50
N LYS A 128 0.97 -9.87 -15.41
CA LYS A 128 1.24 -9.24 -16.73
C LYS A 128 1.67 -7.79 -16.58
N GLU A 129 0.97 -7.01 -15.75
CA GLU A 129 1.37 -5.63 -15.48
C GLU A 129 2.71 -5.53 -14.76
N ALA A 130 3.02 -6.44 -13.83
CA ALA A 130 4.32 -6.52 -13.19
C ALA A 130 5.46 -6.68 -14.22
N MET A 131 5.29 -7.58 -15.19
CA MET A 131 6.27 -7.79 -16.25
C MET A 131 6.33 -6.62 -17.24
N LEU A 132 5.19 -6.00 -17.57
CA LEU A 132 5.14 -4.83 -18.45
C LEU A 132 5.77 -3.59 -17.80
N ALA A 133 5.51 -3.36 -16.50
CA ALA A 133 6.13 -2.31 -15.71
C ALA A 133 7.65 -2.52 -15.57
N ARG A 134 8.08 -3.76 -15.29
CA ARG A 134 9.51 -4.12 -15.26
C ARG A 134 10.18 -3.85 -16.61
N LYS A 135 9.61 -4.35 -17.70
CA LYS A 135 10.13 -4.15 -19.06
C LYS A 135 10.28 -2.66 -19.41
N ARG A 136 9.26 -1.82 -19.15
CA ARG A 136 9.33 -0.37 -19.39
C ARG A 136 10.48 0.30 -18.62
N ARG A 137 10.74 -0.14 -17.38
CA ARG A 137 11.87 0.36 -16.57
C ARG A 137 13.22 -0.06 -17.12
N GLU A 138 13.35 -1.31 -17.57
CA GLU A 138 14.55 -1.82 -18.22
C GLU A 138 14.83 -1.07 -19.53
N GLU A 139 13.82 -0.87 -20.39
CA GLU A 139 13.91 -0.08 -21.63
C GLU A 139 14.32 1.38 -21.36
N ARG A 140 13.70 2.04 -20.38
CA ARG A 140 14.06 3.41 -19.96
C ARG A 140 15.50 3.50 -19.46
N ALA A 141 15.94 2.53 -18.66
CA ALA A 141 17.31 2.49 -18.14
C ALA A 141 18.34 2.32 -19.28
N SER A 142 18.06 1.49 -20.29
CA SER A 142 18.93 1.37 -21.47
C SER A 142 18.99 2.68 -22.27
N PHE A 143 17.86 3.33 -22.55
CA PHE A 143 17.86 4.60 -23.28
C PHE A 143 18.60 5.71 -22.52
N GLN A 144 18.49 5.76 -21.20
CA GLN A 144 19.23 6.73 -20.37
C GLN A 144 20.74 6.45 -20.36
N ALA A 145 21.15 5.18 -20.32
CA ALA A 145 22.56 4.81 -20.42
C ALA A 145 23.17 5.16 -21.79
N GLU A 146 22.43 4.93 -22.88
CA GLU A 146 22.85 5.31 -24.25
C GLU A 146 22.93 6.84 -24.42
N ALA A 147 21.96 7.59 -23.89
CA ALA A 147 21.98 9.05 -23.90
C ALA A 147 23.15 9.62 -23.08
N ALA A 148 23.44 9.04 -21.91
CA ALA A 148 24.59 9.42 -21.09
C ALA A 148 25.94 9.08 -21.74
N ALA A 149 26.02 7.98 -22.50
CA ALA A 149 27.23 7.58 -23.23
C ALA A 149 27.49 8.41 -24.50
N THR A 150 26.45 9.03 -25.08
CA THR A 150 26.55 9.89 -26.26
C THR A 150 26.67 11.38 -25.92
N ALA A 151 26.36 11.78 -24.69
CA ALA A 151 26.68 13.10 -24.16
C ALA A 151 28.20 13.25 -23.92
N SER A 152 28.90 13.88 -24.87
CA SER A 152 30.30 14.25 -24.68
C SER A 152 30.50 15.07 -23.39
N PRO A 153 31.59 14.87 -22.63
CA PRO A 153 31.87 15.70 -21.46
C PRO A 153 31.98 17.17 -21.87
N PRO A 154 31.56 18.13 -21.01
CA PRO A 154 31.67 19.54 -21.32
C PRO A 154 33.12 19.91 -21.59
N GLU A 155 33.34 20.55 -22.74
CA GLU A 155 34.65 20.99 -23.20
C GLU A 155 35.30 21.86 -22.10
N PRO A 156 36.55 21.59 -21.68
CA PRO A 156 37.15 22.28 -20.54
C PRO A 156 37.24 23.77 -20.85
N ALA A 157 36.54 24.57 -20.05
CA ALA A 157 36.39 26.01 -20.25
C ALA A 157 37.76 26.68 -20.47
N GLN A 158 37.95 27.25 -21.66
CA GLN A 158 39.17 27.98 -22.00
C GLN A 158 39.36 29.11 -20.99
N GLN A 159 40.54 29.17 -20.37
CA GLN A 159 40.86 30.16 -19.35
C GLN A 159 40.76 31.57 -19.94
N THR A 160 39.85 32.37 -19.40
CA THR A 160 39.74 33.80 -19.72
C THR A 160 41.07 34.50 -19.37
N PRO A 161 41.65 35.35 -20.24
CA PRO A 161 42.88 36.05 -19.93
C PRO A 161 42.74 36.93 -18.67
N GLN A 162 43.64 36.77 -17.71
CA GLN A 162 43.69 37.65 -16.54
C GLN A 162 44.09 39.07 -16.95
N ALA A 163 43.35 40.06 -16.48
CA ALA A 163 43.71 41.47 -16.60
C ALA A 163 44.94 41.80 -15.73
N PRO A 164 45.82 42.74 -16.13
CA PRO A 164 47.05 43.04 -15.42
C PRO A 164 46.80 43.70 -14.05
N ALA A 165 47.66 43.37 -13.08
CA ALA A 165 47.55 43.84 -11.70
C ALA A 165 47.72 45.36 -11.57
N ALA A 166 46.82 45.99 -10.81
CA ALA A 166 46.98 47.36 -10.36
C ALA A 166 47.98 47.45 -9.19
N GLN A 167 48.74 48.54 -9.14
CA GLN A 167 49.85 48.74 -8.20
C GLN A 167 49.34 49.13 -6.80
N GLU A 168 49.96 48.56 -5.76
CA GLU A 168 49.76 49.00 -4.38
C GLU A 168 50.57 50.28 -4.08
N GLN A 169 49.99 51.19 -3.28
CA GLN A 169 50.71 52.24 -2.55
C GLN A 169 50.31 52.22 -1.07
N PRO A 170 51.22 52.62 -0.15
CA PRO A 170 51.16 52.18 1.24
C PRO A 170 50.37 53.11 2.16
N ALA A 171 49.68 52.53 3.16
CA ALA A 171 49.13 53.24 4.31
C ALA A 171 49.72 52.68 5.62
N ALA A 172 49.95 53.55 6.61
CA ALA A 172 50.83 53.25 7.73
C ALA A 172 50.14 52.69 8.99
N SER A 173 50.84 51.77 9.66
CA SER A 173 50.93 51.57 11.11
C SER A 173 49.70 51.80 12.02
N SER A 174 49.19 50.71 12.60
CA SER A 174 48.94 50.64 14.05
C SER A 174 49.04 49.20 14.58
N LYS A 175 49.51 49.04 15.83
CA LYS A 175 49.70 47.73 16.51
C LYS A 175 48.47 47.34 17.34
N PRO A 176 48.24 46.04 17.61
CA PRO A 176 47.07 45.56 18.35
C PRO A 176 47.26 45.59 19.88
N PRO A 177 46.17 45.70 20.67
CA PRO A 177 46.20 45.47 22.11
C PRO A 177 46.14 43.97 22.44
N GLN A 178 46.88 43.58 23.49
CA GLN A 178 46.92 42.21 24.03
C GLN A 178 45.81 42.00 25.07
N ALA A 179 45.32 40.76 25.20
CA ALA A 179 44.46 40.33 26.31
C ALA A 179 45.31 39.70 27.44
N PRO A 180 44.98 39.92 28.74
CA PRO A 180 45.80 39.48 29.86
C PRO A 180 45.57 38.01 30.26
N VAL A 181 46.57 37.45 30.95
CA VAL A 181 46.61 36.08 31.50
C VAL A 181 46.78 36.15 33.03
N LEU A 182 46.39 35.07 33.73
CA LEU A 182 46.86 34.56 35.05
C LEU A 182 45.79 34.51 36.19
N PRO A 183 45.94 33.66 37.24
CA PRO A 183 46.20 32.21 37.17
C PRO A 183 45.39 31.42 38.26
N PRO A 184 45.85 30.36 39.01
CA PRO A 184 44.96 29.26 39.41
C PRO A 184 44.88 29.04 40.96
N GLN A 185 44.30 27.92 41.43
CA GLN A 185 45.03 26.89 42.23
C GLN A 185 44.14 25.81 42.90
N THR A 186 44.55 24.53 42.72
CA THR A 186 44.56 23.42 43.72
C THR A 186 43.26 22.91 44.40
N ARG A 187 43.15 21.68 44.94
CA ARG A 187 43.82 20.34 44.77
C ARG A 187 43.20 19.39 45.82
N ARG A 188 42.87 18.13 45.48
CA ARG A 188 43.13 16.87 46.26
C ARG A 188 42.19 15.69 45.91
N GLN A 189 42.81 14.62 45.41
CA GLN A 189 42.49 13.18 45.59
C GLN A 189 43.05 12.66 46.96
N PRO A 190 43.07 11.35 47.34
CA PRO A 190 42.63 10.07 46.71
C PRO A 190 41.54 9.32 47.55
N ASP A 191 41.22 8.02 47.51
CA ASP A 191 41.71 6.74 46.89
C ASP A 191 40.48 5.76 46.77
N GLY A 192 40.49 4.49 46.30
CA GLY A 192 41.55 3.60 45.80
C GLY A 192 41.12 2.12 45.59
N LYS A 193 42.06 1.28 45.11
CA LYS A 193 42.15 -0.21 45.17
C LYS A 193 41.10 -1.14 44.49
N ALA A 194 41.49 -1.64 43.32
CA ALA A 194 41.75 -3.07 42.94
C ALA A 194 40.87 -4.29 43.38
N LYS A 195 40.64 -5.16 42.37
CA LYS A 195 40.42 -6.65 42.29
C LYS A 195 40.97 -7.53 43.45
N PRO A 196 40.60 -8.86 43.63
CA PRO A 196 40.14 -9.85 42.60
C PRO A 196 39.14 -10.99 43.02
N SER A 197 38.85 -11.90 42.07
CA SER A 197 38.69 -13.39 42.19
C SER A 197 37.47 -14.07 42.85
N GLY A 198 37.16 -15.29 42.34
CA GLY A 198 36.30 -16.32 42.95
C GLY A 198 34.89 -16.45 42.31
N GLY A 199 34.36 -17.62 41.92
CA GLY A 199 34.92 -18.98 41.84
C GLY A 199 34.13 -20.06 42.59
N SER A 200 33.14 -20.70 41.94
CA SER A 200 32.55 -22.02 42.26
C SER A 200 31.61 -22.40 41.09
N ALA A 201 31.61 -23.57 40.42
CA ALA A 201 31.68 -24.99 40.84
C ALA A 201 30.49 -25.38 41.74
N ALA A 202 29.77 -26.49 41.58
CA ALA A 202 29.68 -27.57 40.56
C ALA A 202 28.25 -28.20 40.72
N GLY A 203 27.73 -29.10 39.88
CA GLY A 203 28.17 -29.76 38.66
C GLY A 203 27.38 -31.08 38.45
N LYS A 204 27.69 -31.85 37.39
CA LYS A 204 27.32 -33.27 37.14
C LYS A 204 25.79 -33.60 37.08
N ALA A 205 25.28 -34.47 36.21
CA ALA A 205 25.92 -35.56 35.48
C ALA A 205 25.22 -35.91 34.14
N ALA A 206 25.99 -36.51 33.23
CA ALA A 206 25.56 -37.60 32.34
C ALA A 206 26.43 -38.83 32.71
N PRO A 207 25.99 -40.09 32.53
CA PRO A 207 25.75 -40.75 31.23
C PRO A 207 24.41 -41.54 31.23
N GLY A 208 23.94 -42.26 30.20
CA GLY A 208 24.52 -42.87 28.99
C GLY A 208 23.42 -43.70 28.26
N PRO A 209 23.73 -44.51 27.23
CA PRO A 209 22.75 -44.96 26.24
C PRO A 209 22.32 -46.45 26.32
N LEU A 210 21.08 -46.74 25.90
CA LEU A 210 20.57 -48.08 25.51
C LEU A 210 19.59 -47.88 24.34
N GLN A 211 19.89 -48.28 23.11
CA GLN A 211 19.67 -49.62 22.52
C GLN A 211 18.25 -50.18 22.58
N GLY A 212 17.62 -50.28 21.40
CA GLY A 212 16.93 -51.50 20.98
C GLY A 212 15.40 -51.49 20.85
N GLN A 213 14.93 -51.54 19.60
CA GLN A 213 14.09 -52.61 19.01
C GLN A 213 12.91 -52.13 18.13
N ARG A 214 12.91 -52.57 16.86
CA ARG A 214 11.69 -52.86 16.07
C ARG A 214 11.13 -54.22 16.54
N PRO A 215 9.83 -54.52 16.38
CA PRO A 215 9.35 -55.18 15.15
C PRO A 215 7.91 -54.76 14.73
N THR A 216 7.62 -54.45 13.45
CA THR A 216 7.06 -55.32 12.37
C THR A 216 5.58 -55.05 12.06
N SER A 217 5.27 -54.90 10.76
CA SER A 217 3.92 -55.03 10.19
C SER A 217 3.43 -56.49 10.22
N PRO A 218 2.13 -56.76 10.00
CA PRO A 218 1.77 -57.23 8.65
C PRO A 218 0.40 -56.78 8.11
N ALA A 219 0.33 -56.68 6.78
CA ALA A 219 -0.85 -56.96 5.95
C ALA A 219 -0.63 -58.35 5.28
N PRO A 220 -1.58 -59.02 4.56
CA PRO A 220 -2.73 -58.46 3.85
C PRO A 220 -4.04 -59.31 3.85
N GLY A 221 -5.09 -58.83 3.17
CA GLY A 221 -6.31 -59.60 2.84
C GLY A 221 -7.06 -59.02 1.63
N ARG A 222 -7.49 -59.86 0.67
CA ARG A 222 -8.13 -59.48 -0.61
C ARG A 222 -9.59 -59.95 -0.71
N ALA A 223 -10.46 -59.13 -1.29
CA ALA A 223 -11.58 -59.46 -2.22
C ALA A 223 -12.13 -58.11 -2.77
N ARG A 224 -12.41 -57.81 -4.06
CA ARG A 224 -13.27 -58.44 -5.09
C ARG A 224 -14.70 -58.72 -4.55
N SER A 225 -15.82 -58.26 -5.10
CA SER A 225 -16.18 -57.87 -6.49
C SER A 225 -17.38 -56.87 -6.51
N GLY A 226 -17.70 -56.23 -7.66
CA GLY A 226 -18.95 -55.45 -7.87
C GLY A 226 -20.10 -56.32 -8.43
N PRO A 227 -21.00 -55.78 -9.28
CA PRO A 227 -21.83 -54.56 -9.14
C PRO A 227 -23.36 -54.88 -9.34
N ALA A 228 -24.18 -53.87 -9.70
CA ALA A 228 -25.66 -53.89 -9.95
C ALA A 228 -26.54 -53.74 -8.67
N GLU A 229 -27.77 -53.21 -8.68
CA GLU A 229 -28.61 -52.62 -9.74
C GLU A 229 -29.63 -51.61 -9.11
N ALA A 230 -30.38 -50.85 -9.92
CA ALA A 230 -31.55 -50.08 -9.43
C ALA A 230 -32.77 -51.01 -9.22
N PRO A 231 -33.83 -50.59 -8.49
CA PRO A 231 -34.97 -50.01 -9.23
C PRO A 231 -35.86 -48.97 -8.48
N ALA A 232 -36.57 -48.18 -9.31
CA ALA A 232 -37.94 -47.66 -9.24
C ALA A 232 -38.67 -47.25 -7.93
N ALA A 233 -39.52 -46.22 -8.07
CA ALA A 233 -40.48 -45.72 -7.09
C ALA A 233 -41.74 -46.63 -6.92
N PRO A 234 -42.61 -46.30 -5.95
CA PRO A 234 -43.98 -45.91 -6.35
C PRO A 234 -44.52 -44.65 -5.63
N ALA A 235 -45.79 -44.34 -5.86
CA ALA A 235 -46.37 -42.98 -5.76
C ALA A 235 -47.24 -42.67 -4.51
N ALA A 236 -47.42 -41.36 -4.31
CA ALA A 236 -48.47 -40.61 -3.61
C ALA A 236 -49.58 -41.30 -2.79
N ASP A 237 -49.84 -40.75 -1.60
CA ASP A 237 -51.22 -40.42 -1.18
C ASP A 237 -51.29 -39.09 -0.39
N LYS A 238 -52.49 -38.55 -0.23
CA LYS A 238 -52.83 -37.21 0.24
C LYS A 238 -53.14 -37.20 1.74
N SER A 239 -52.76 -36.13 2.44
CA SER A 239 -53.65 -35.57 3.48
C SER A 239 -53.47 -34.07 3.62
N ARG A 240 -54.57 -33.39 3.99
CA ARG A 240 -54.69 -31.93 4.11
C ARG A 240 -55.11 -31.64 5.55
N SER A 241 -54.32 -30.90 6.31
CA SER A 241 -54.71 -30.45 7.66
C SER A 241 -54.13 -29.08 7.97
N GLN A 242 -54.99 -28.20 8.49
CA GLN A 242 -54.66 -26.84 8.87
C GLN A 242 -53.89 -26.83 10.20
N VAL A 243 -52.90 -25.95 10.35
CA VAL A 243 -52.36 -25.58 11.67
C VAL A 243 -52.36 -24.06 11.81
N LYS A 244 -52.79 -23.62 13.00
CA LYS A 244 -53.10 -22.24 13.40
C LYS A 244 -51.84 -21.61 14.06
N PRO A 245 -51.56 -20.31 13.88
CA PRO A 245 -50.37 -19.69 14.48
C PRO A 245 -50.51 -19.51 16.00
N PRO A 246 -49.46 -19.78 16.81
CA PRO A 246 -49.44 -19.46 18.23
C PRO A 246 -49.07 -17.98 18.48
N ALA A 247 -49.54 -17.44 19.60
CA ALA A 247 -49.52 -16.01 19.92
C ALA A 247 -48.29 -15.54 20.72
N ALA A 248 -48.09 -14.22 20.76
CA ALA A 248 -47.00 -13.55 21.44
C ALA A 248 -47.13 -13.50 22.98
N ARG A 249 -45.97 -13.49 23.69
CA ARG A 249 -45.71 -12.98 25.05
C ARG A 249 -44.25 -13.26 25.45
N PRO A 250 -43.68 -12.64 26.50
CA PRO A 250 -43.81 -11.25 26.96
C PRO A 250 -42.43 -10.55 27.13
N ALA A 251 -42.40 -9.21 27.21
CA ALA A 251 -41.19 -8.46 27.56
C ALA A 251 -40.78 -8.62 29.03
N LYS A 252 -39.47 -8.59 29.31
CA LYS A 252 -38.84 -8.54 30.65
C LYS A 252 -37.56 -7.65 30.61
N PRO A 253 -37.07 -7.18 31.77
CA PRO A 253 -36.75 -5.75 31.92
C PRO A 253 -35.30 -5.33 31.65
N SER A 254 -35.13 -4.02 31.47
CA SER A 254 -33.85 -3.32 31.35
C SER A 254 -32.95 -3.53 32.58
N LEU A 255 -31.66 -3.76 32.33
CA LEU A 255 -30.59 -3.71 33.32
C LEU A 255 -29.77 -2.44 33.09
N ALA A 256 -29.57 -1.64 34.14
CA ALA A 256 -28.85 -0.38 34.07
C ALA A 256 -27.33 -0.59 33.88
N GLU A 257 -26.70 0.28 33.09
CA GLU A 257 -25.25 0.34 32.94
C GLU A 257 -24.58 0.90 34.22
N PRO A 258 -23.43 0.36 34.65
CA PRO A 258 -22.60 0.97 35.68
C PRO A 258 -21.84 2.21 35.13
N PRO A 259 -21.49 3.19 35.99
CA PRO A 259 -21.01 4.50 35.54
C PRO A 259 -19.57 4.49 34.99
N ALA A 260 -19.30 5.45 34.11
CA ALA A 260 -18.04 5.59 33.37
C ALA A 260 -16.81 5.83 34.27
N ALA A 261 -15.73 5.10 33.99
CA ALA A 261 -14.40 5.43 34.48
C ALA A 261 -13.84 6.64 33.71
N GLN A 262 -13.39 7.66 34.44
CA GLN A 262 -12.83 8.89 33.87
C GLN A 262 -11.40 8.65 33.35
N VAL A 263 -11.13 9.08 32.11
CA VAL A 263 -9.78 9.12 31.53
C VAL A 263 -9.25 10.57 31.62
N PRO A 264 -7.98 10.83 31.98
CA PRO A 264 -7.49 12.19 32.17
C PRO A 264 -7.51 13.04 30.89
N ALA A 265 -7.82 14.33 31.05
CA ALA A 265 -7.94 15.26 29.92
C ALA A 265 -6.57 15.70 29.36
N SER A 266 -6.44 15.66 28.02
CA SER A 266 -5.36 16.31 27.28
C SER A 266 -5.50 17.85 27.30
N PRO A 267 -4.39 18.62 27.22
CA PRO A 267 -4.43 20.08 27.31
C PRO A 267 -5.11 20.73 26.08
N PRO A 268 -5.68 21.95 26.24
CA PRO A 268 -6.54 22.54 25.22
C PRO A 268 -5.76 23.07 24.01
N ALA A 269 -6.09 22.58 22.82
CA ALA A 269 -5.70 23.21 21.57
C ALA A 269 -6.40 24.58 21.42
N ALA A 270 -5.65 25.59 20.97
CA ALA A 270 -6.14 26.96 20.88
C ALA A 270 -7.26 27.11 19.85
N SER A 271 -8.48 27.45 20.30
CA SER A 271 -9.61 27.76 19.44
C SER A 271 -9.36 29.06 18.65
N ARG A 272 -9.00 28.94 17.37
CA ARG A 272 -9.23 30.01 16.38
C ARG A 272 -10.58 29.78 15.73
N ARG A 273 -11.55 30.65 16.06
CA ARG A 273 -12.86 30.70 15.38
C ARG A 273 -12.66 30.90 13.88
N ALA A 274 -13.05 29.92 13.07
CA ALA A 274 -13.18 30.09 11.63
C ALA A 274 -14.46 30.90 11.33
N SER A 275 -14.32 32.01 10.59
CA SER A 275 -15.42 32.92 10.28
C SER A 275 -16.15 32.52 8.98
N GLY A 276 -17.32 31.91 9.11
CA GLY A 276 -18.49 32.14 8.25
C GLY A 276 -18.32 32.18 6.72
N LYS A 277 -17.42 31.40 6.13
CA LYS A 277 -17.41 31.11 4.69
C LYS A 277 -17.47 29.60 4.51
N GLY A 278 -18.43 29.14 3.71
CA GLY A 278 -18.53 27.73 3.31
C GLY A 278 -17.27 27.26 2.55
N LEU A 279 -17.17 25.96 2.31
CA LEU A 279 -16.01 25.37 1.68
C LEU A 279 -15.82 25.93 0.25
N GLN A 280 -14.60 26.40 -0.05
CA GLN A 280 -14.26 27.00 -1.35
C GLN A 280 -13.38 26.11 -2.23
N LYS A 281 -12.64 25.15 -1.64
CA LYS A 281 -11.60 24.38 -2.32
C LYS A 281 -11.75 22.89 -2.03
N LEU A 282 -11.40 22.03 -2.99
CA LEU A 282 -11.45 20.57 -2.86
C LEU A 282 -10.34 19.92 -3.70
N VAL A 283 -9.60 18.98 -3.12
CA VAL A 283 -8.69 18.10 -3.85
C VAL A 283 -9.31 16.71 -3.98
N ALA A 284 -9.24 16.13 -5.18
CA ALA A 284 -9.66 14.75 -5.44
C ALA A 284 -8.50 13.93 -6.06
N VAL A 285 -8.21 12.77 -5.48
CA VAL A 285 -7.05 11.93 -5.83
C VAL A 285 -7.51 10.53 -6.25
N GLY A 286 -7.02 10.06 -7.40
CA GLY A 286 -7.25 8.70 -7.91
C GLY A 286 -5.95 7.90 -8.05
N CYS A 287 -5.94 6.65 -7.59
CA CYS A 287 -4.77 5.77 -7.62
C CYS A 287 -5.17 4.28 -7.59
N SER A 288 -4.25 3.40 -8.00
CA SER A 288 -4.45 1.94 -8.05
C SER A 288 -3.16 1.20 -7.65
N THR A 289 -2.61 0.28 -8.45
CA THR A 289 -1.33 -0.41 -8.18
C THR A 289 -0.18 0.55 -7.88
N GLY A 290 0.52 0.33 -6.78
CA GLY A 290 1.55 1.23 -6.21
C GLY A 290 0.99 2.42 -5.41
N GLY A 291 -0.32 2.64 -5.43
CA GLY A 291 -1.01 3.78 -4.84
C GLY A 291 -0.78 3.97 -3.34
N PRO A 292 -0.75 2.94 -2.46
CA PRO A 292 -0.49 3.13 -1.03
C PRO A 292 0.87 3.80 -0.73
N ARG A 293 1.93 3.43 -1.45
CA ARG A 293 3.24 4.09 -1.36
C ARG A 293 3.19 5.53 -1.88
N ALA A 294 2.48 5.76 -2.98
CA ALA A 294 2.32 7.09 -3.57
C ALA A 294 1.51 8.03 -2.67
N LEU A 295 0.40 7.56 -2.09
CA LEU A 295 -0.43 8.28 -1.12
C LEU A 295 0.35 8.60 0.16
N LYS A 296 1.21 7.70 0.67
CA LYS A 296 2.10 8.01 1.79
C LYS A 296 2.99 9.21 1.44
N ALA A 297 3.72 9.14 0.32
CA ALA A 297 4.61 10.21 -0.11
C ALA A 297 3.87 11.54 -0.36
N LEU A 298 2.64 11.50 -0.87
CA LEU A 298 1.79 12.67 -1.08
C LEU A 298 1.37 13.31 0.27
N LEU A 299 0.70 12.54 1.13
CA LEU A 299 0.07 13.09 2.35
C LEU A 299 1.09 13.48 3.42
N GLU A 300 2.21 12.76 3.53
CA GLU A 300 3.33 13.07 4.44
C GLU A 300 3.99 14.43 4.13
N ASN A 301 3.80 14.95 2.91
CA ASN A 301 4.32 16.25 2.45
C ASN A 301 3.24 17.35 2.31
N ILE A 302 2.00 17.11 2.76
CA ILE A 302 0.95 18.14 2.83
C ILE A 302 0.80 18.64 4.27
N PRO A 303 0.86 19.96 4.54
CA PRO A 303 0.85 20.49 5.91
C PRO A 303 -0.54 20.36 6.55
N GLY A 304 -0.59 20.21 7.89
CA GLY A 304 -1.85 20.07 8.62
C GLY A 304 -2.79 21.29 8.55
N ASP A 305 -2.28 22.45 8.13
CA ASP A 305 -3.05 23.68 7.88
C ASP A 305 -3.62 23.78 6.45
N PHE A 306 -3.54 22.71 5.66
CA PHE A 306 -3.93 22.71 4.25
C PHE A 306 -5.39 23.14 4.04
N PRO A 307 -5.66 24.20 3.24
CA PRO A 307 -6.94 24.90 3.24
C PRO A 307 -8.07 24.20 2.45
N ALA A 308 -7.91 22.92 2.12
CA ALA A 308 -8.91 22.09 1.43
C ALA A 308 -9.00 20.69 2.06
N PRO A 309 -10.19 20.06 2.08
CA PRO A 309 -10.31 18.61 2.23
C PRO A 309 -9.72 17.90 1.01
N ILE A 310 -9.25 16.67 1.24
CA ILE A 310 -8.81 15.74 0.20
C ILE A 310 -9.77 14.55 0.17
N VAL A 311 -10.30 14.20 -0.99
CA VAL A 311 -11.07 12.95 -1.20
C VAL A 311 -10.28 12.01 -2.08
N ILE A 312 -10.14 10.75 -1.68
CA ILE A 312 -9.21 9.78 -2.25
C ILE A 312 -9.95 8.52 -2.66
N VAL A 313 -9.83 8.13 -3.93
CA VAL A 313 -10.14 6.78 -4.39
C VAL A 313 -8.83 6.03 -4.64
N GLN A 314 -8.64 4.99 -3.85
CA GLN A 314 -7.66 3.94 -4.08
C GLN A 314 -8.44 2.69 -4.50
N HIS A 315 -8.08 2.08 -5.63
CA HIS A 315 -8.62 0.76 -5.99
C HIS A 315 -8.07 -0.30 -5.04
N MET A 316 -8.87 -0.69 -4.05
CA MET A 316 -8.56 -1.77 -3.10
C MET A 316 -9.84 -2.54 -2.72
N PRO A 317 -9.74 -3.84 -2.40
CA PRO A 317 -10.88 -4.63 -1.94
C PRO A 317 -11.48 -4.09 -0.62
N PRO A 318 -12.73 -4.48 -0.29
CA PRO A 318 -13.34 -4.19 1.00
C PRO A 318 -12.45 -4.56 2.18
N ASN A 319 -12.57 -3.80 3.28
CA ASN A 319 -11.83 -3.94 4.55
C ASN A 319 -10.35 -3.48 4.51
N PHE A 320 -9.65 -3.54 3.38
CA PHE A 320 -8.26 -3.07 3.30
C PHE A 320 -8.15 -1.53 3.34
N THR A 321 -9.15 -0.82 2.82
CA THR A 321 -9.22 0.66 2.78
C THR A 321 -9.15 1.30 4.16
N LYS A 322 -9.78 0.68 5.18
CA LYS A 322 -9.70 1.10 6.58
C LYS A 322 -8.28 1.01 7.14
N SER A 323 -7.60 -0.11 6.89
CA SER A 323 -6.22 -0.33 7.32
C SER A 323 -5.27 0.66 6.67
N LEU A 324 -5.49 0.98 5.38
CA LEU A 324 -4.76 2.04 4.68
C LEU A 324 -5.00 3.43 5.29
N ALA A 325 -6.25 3.80 5.58
CA ALA A 325 -6.57 5.10 6.19
C ALA A 325 -5.89 5.25 7.55
N GLN A 326 -6.03 4.24 8.43
CA GLN A 326 -5.35 4.21 9.72
C GLN A 326 -3.83 4.32 9.60
N ARG A 327 -3.23 3.63 8.63
CA ARG A 327 -1.79 3.66 8.38
C ARG A 327 -1.32 5.04 7.90
N LEU A 328 -2.00 5.63 6.92
CA LEU A 328 -1.68 6.96 6.40
C LEU A 328 -1.85 8.05 7.48
N ASN A 329 -2.84 7.92 8.36
CA ASN A 329 -3.04 8.82 9.51
C ASN A 329 -1.86 8.83 10.51
N THR A 330 -0.98 7.81 10.50
CA THR A 330 0.23 7.81 11.36
C THR A 330 1.40 8.62 10.80
N PHE A 331 1.38 8.96 9.52
CA PHE A 331 2.45 9.72 8.83
C PHE A 331 1.98 11.10 8.34
N SER A 332 0.69 11.24 8.09
CA SER A 332 0.07 12.45 7.57
C SER A 332 -0.08 13.54 8.64
N PRO A 333 0.30 14.81 8.36
CA PRO A 333 -0.10 15.96 9.18
C PRO A 333 -1.59 16.29 9.13
N LEU A 334 -2.32 15.79 8.12
CA LEU A 334 -3.78 15.85 8.00
C LEU A 334 -4.43 14.69 8.76
N ALA A 335 -5.65 14.90 9.26
CA ALA A 335 -6.48 13.79 9.76
C ALA A 335 -6.93 12.91 8.58
N VAL A 336 -6.53 11.63 8.56
CA VAL A 336 -6.89 10.67 7.49
C VAL A 336 -7.86 9.62 8.02
N ASP A 337 -9.06 9.58 7.45
CA ASP A 337 -10.13 8.65 7.83
C ASP A 337 -10.65 7.86 6.63
N GLU A 338 -11.19 6.66 6.89
CA GLU A 338 -12.04 5.99 5.90
C GLU A 338 -13.37 6.74 5.82
N ALA A 339 -13.82 7.01 4.60
CA ALA A 339 -15.00 7.83 4.35
C ALA A 339 -16.28 7.13 4.87
N VAL A 340 -17.08 7.88 5.61
CA VAL A 340 -18.40 7.44 6.12
C VAL A 340 -19.50 8.23 5.41
N HIS A 341 -20.60 7.55 5.05
CA HIS A 341 -21.74 8.19 4.38
C HIS A 341 -22.31 9.33 5.24
N GLY A 342 -22.49 10.50 4.65
CA GLY A 342 -23.00 11.69 5.31
C GLY A 342 -21.94 12.56 6.00
N THR A 343 -20.67 12.15 6.04
CA THR A 343 -19.58 12.95 6.62
C THR A 343 -19.42 14.27 5.87
N VAL A 344 -19.58 15.39 6.59
CA VAL A 344 -19.26 16.74 6.08
C VAL A 344 -17.74 16.88 5.94
N LEU A 345 -17.30 17.35 4.77
CA LEU A 345 -15.88 17.53 4.45
C LEU A 345 -15.26 18.68 5.25
N LYS A 346 -14.09 18.42 5.87
CA LYS A 346 -13.37 19.40 6.69
C LYS A 346 -12.02 19.75 6.10
N VAL A 347 -11.67 21.02 6.19
CA VAL A 347 -10.31 21.53 5.94
C VAL A 347 -9.32 20.83 6.87
N GLY A 348 -8.13 20.48 6.38
CA GLY A 348 -7.13 19.73 7.14
C GLY A 348 -7.40 18.21 7.27
N ALA A 349 -8.35 17.66 6.51
CA ALA A 349 -8.69 16.24 6.53
C ALA A 349 -8.62 15.58 5.14
N ALA A 350 -8.34 14.28 5.12
CA ALA A 350 -8.33 13.42 3.95
C ALA A 350 -9.24 12.20 4.16
N TYR A 351 -10.04 11.86 3.15
CA TYR A 351 -11.06 10.81 3.22
C TYR A 351 -10.85 9.75 2.15
N ILE A 352 -10.68 8.49 2.56
CA ILE A 352 -10.46 7.35 1.64
C ILE A 352 -11.78 6.62 1.38
N ALA A 353 -12.14 6.44 0.11
CA ALA A 353 -13.32 5.69 -0.28
C ALA A 353 -13.26 4.23 0.23
N PRO A 354 -14.29 3.74 0.96
CA PRO A 354 -14.31 2.36 1.42
C PRO A 354 -14.49 1.37 0.28
N GLY A 355 -13.72 0.28 0.31
CA GLY A 355 -13.80 -0.79 -0.68
C GLY A 355 -15.21 -1.39 -0.77
N GLY A 356 -15.71 -1.58 -1.99
CA GLY A 356 -17.06 -2.09 -2.23
C GLY A 356 -18.18 -1.04 -2.28
N PHE A 357 -17.87 0.25 -2.10
CA PHE A 357 -18.78 1.38 -2.35
C PHE A 357 -18.18 2.33 -3.40
N HIS A 358 -19.02 3.10 -4.08
CA HIS A 358 -18.57 4.31 -4.77
C HIS A 358 -18.66 5.51 -3.82
N MET A 359 -17.71 6.43 -3.94
CA MET A 359 -17.67 7.67 -3.17
C MET A 359 -17.95 8.86 -4.08
N LYS A 360 -18.93 9.68 -3.71
CA LYS A 360 -19.33 10.91 -4.39
C LYS A 360 -19.27 12.07 -3.40
N VAL A 361 -19.05 13.29 -3.90
CA VAL A 361 -19.18 14.52 -3.11
C VAL A 361 -20.46 15.24 -3.53
N VAL A 362 -21.31 15.58 -2.56
CA VAL A 362 -22.60 16.23 -2.79
C VAL A 362 -22.76 17.46 -1.88
N PRO A 363 -23.50 18.50 -2.28
CA PRO A 363 -23.81 19.63 -1.41
C PRO A 363 -24.57 19.19 -0.15
N ALA A 364 -24.30 19.85 0.98
CA ALA A 364 -24.99 19.62 2.26
C ALA A 364 -25.92 20.77 2.68
N GLY A 365 -25.78 21.95 2.07
CA GLY A 365 -26.42 23.21 2.49
C GLY A 365 -25.37 24.23 2.91
N ASP A 366 -25.71 25.53 2.93
CA ASP A 366 -24.87 26.62 3.47
C ASP A 366 -23.39 26.70 2.98
N GLY A 367 -23.11 26.16 1.80
CA GLY A 367 -21.76 26.06 1.24
C GLY A 367 -20.91 24.92 1.83
N GLU A 368 -21.51 24.02 2.59
CA GLU A 368 -20.91 22.76 3.01
C GLU A 368 -21.13 21.65 1.96
N TYR A 369 -20.23 20.68 1.97
CA TYR A 369 -20.26 19.50 1.10
C TYR A 369 -20.03 18.26 1.96
N LYS A 370 -20.67 17.16 1.59
CA LYS A 370 -20.61 15.89 2.31
C LYS A 370 -20.30 14.72 1.38
N ILE A 371 -19.82 13.65 1.98
CA ILE A 371 -19.58 12.37 1.34
C ILE A 371 -20.90 11.64 1.17
N GLU A 372 -21.19 11.20 -0.06
CA GLU A 372 -22.22 10.21 -0.35
C GLU A 372 -21.54 8.90 -0.76
N LEU A 373 -21.90 7.82 -0.07
CA LEU A 373 -21.49 6.46 -0.44
C LEU A 373 -22.65 5.70 -1.06
N THR A 374 -22.44 5.08 -2.22
CA THR A 374 -23.46 4.29 -2.92
C THR A 374 -22.96 2.89 -3.27
N LYS A 375 -23.90 1.96 -3.54
CA LYS A 375 -23.64 0.59 -3.99
C LYS A 375 -24.03 0.37 -5.45
N GLU A 376 -23.95 1.42 -6.27
CA GLU A 376 -24.10 1.32 -7.73
C GLU A 376 -23.13 0.29 -8.32
N ASP A 377 -23.43 -0.23 -9.51
CA ASP A 377 -22.62 -1.25 -10.17
C ASP A 377 -21.18 -0.79 -10.41
N ALA A 378 -20.26 -1.75 -10.48
CA ALA A 378 -18.83 -1.45 -10.65
C ALA A 378 -18.58 -0.77 -12.00
N ARG A 379 -17.88 0.37 -11.98
CA ARG A 379 -17.56 1.15 -13.18
C ARG A 379 -16.18 0.74 -13.65
N ASN A 380 -16.06 0.34 -14.92
CA ASN A 380 -14.82 -0.22 -15.48
C ASN A 380 -14.26 -1.41 -14.66
N GLY A 381 -15.12 -2.18 -13.97
CA GLY A 381 -14.71 -3.26 -13.05
C GLY A 381 -14.35 -2.83 -11.62
N HIS A 382 -14.30 -1.52 -11.34
CA HIS A 382 -13.86 -1.00 -10.04
C HIS A 382 -15.03 -0.46 -9.18
N ARG A 383 -14.96 -0.70 -7.87
CA ARG A 383 -15.81 -0.10 -6.84
C ARG A 383 -15.07 -0.05 -5.49
N PRO A 384 -14.47 1.08 -5.09
CA PRO A 384 -14.65 2.43 -5.65
C PRO A 384 -14.03 2.62 -7.04
N SER A 385 -14.58 3.58 -7.81
CA SER A 385 -14.05 4.06 -9.09
C SER A 385 -13.72 5.55 -9.02
N VAL A 386 -12.59 5.93 -9.63
CA VAL A 386 -12.11 7.31 -9.74
C VAL A 386 -13.00 8.12 -10.67
N ASP A 387 -13.46 7.54 -11.79
CA ASP A 387 -14.42 8.20 -12.68
C ASP A 387 -15.67 8.63 -11.89
N THR A 388 -16.28 7.73 -11.09
CA THR A 388 -17.50 8.06 -10.32
C THR A 388 -17.27 9.18 -9.30
N MET A 389 -16.10 9.23 -8.66
CA MET A 389 -15.75 10.34 -7.77
C MET A 389 -15.60 11.64 -8.56
N PHE A 390 -14.83 11.66 -9.65
CA PHE A 390 -14.59 12.86 -10.45
C PHE A 390 -15.87 13.39 -11.14
N GLU A 391 -16.74 12.50 -11.60
CA GLU A 391 -18.04 12.86 -12.19
C GLU A 391 -18.92 13.62 -11.19
N SER A 392 -18.90 13.24 -9.91
CA SER A 392 -19.64 13.97 -8.86
C SER A 392 -19.16 15.41 -8.64
N LEU A 393 -17.95 15.76 -9.11
CA LEU A 393 -17.37 17.10 -9.00
C LEU A 393 -17.69 18.01 -10.19
N LEU A 394 -18.27 17.48 -11.29
CA LEU A 394 -18.70 18.26 -12.44
C LEU A 394 -19.73 19.36 -12.09
N PRO A 395 -20.83 19.08 -11.34
CA PRO A 395 -21.81 20.11 -10.98
C PRO A 395 -21.31 21.11 -9.93
N LEU A 396 -20.19 20.84 -9.26
CA LEU A 396 -19.71 21.64 -8.12
C LEU A 396 -18.85 22.84 -8.58
N THR A 397 -19.33 23.61 -9.55
CA THR A 397 -18.59 24.70 -10.21
C THR A 397 -18.25 25.88 -9.30
N GLY A 398 -18.92 26.00 -8.14
CA GLY A 398 -18.58 26.97 -7.10
C GLY A 398 -17.33 26.62 -6.27
N LEU A 399 -16.75 25.42 -6.45
CA LEU A 399 -15.49 25.02 -5.82
C LEU A 399 -14.29 25.24 -6.75
N GLU A 400 -13.19 25.72 -6.18
CA GLU A 400 -11.86 25.49 -6.72
C GLU A 400 -11.55 23.99 -6.61
N ARG A 401 -11.66 23.29 -7.74
CA ARG A 401 -11.52 21.83 -7.85
C ARG A 401 -10.11 21.51 -8.34
N HIS A 402 -9.40 20.63 -7.64
CA HIS A 402 -8.07 20.17 -8.03
C HIS A 402 -8.08 18.65 -8.15
N ALA A 403 -7.76 18.11 -9.34
CA ALA A 403 -7.81 16.67 -9.59
C ALA A 403 -6.40 16.09 -9.78
N VAL A 404 -6.12 14.96 -9.15
CA VAL A 404 -4.81 14.28 -9.17
C VAL A 404 -5.02 12.81 -9.58
N ILE A 405 -4.28 12.34 -10.58
CA ILE A 405 -4.17 10.91 -10.89
C ILE A 405 -2.73 10.47 -10.63
N MET A 406 -2.56 9.36 -9.91
CA MET A 406 -1.27 8.78 -9.54
C MET A 406 -1.13 7.37 -10.13
N THR A 407 0.00 6.71 -9.88
CA THR A 407 0.30 5.33 -10.29
C THR A 407 -0.91 4.38 -10.19
N GLY A 408 -1.08 3.57 -11.24
CA GLY A 408 -2.19 2.62 -11.33
C GLY A 408 -2.38 1.98 -12.70
N MET A 409 -2.93 0.77 -12.70
CA MET A 409 -3.34 0.04 -13.91
C MET A 409 -4.60 0.64 -14.54
N GLY A 410 -4.74 0.50 -15.87
CA GLY A 410 -5.97 0.86 -16.58
C GLY A 410 -6.07 2.36 -16.88
N SER A 411 -7.31 2.87 -16.97
CA SER A 411 -7.60 4.25 -17.39
C SER A 411 -8.72 4.92 -16.58
N ASP A 412 -9.09 4.35 -15.43
CA ASP A 412 -10.15 4.89 -14.57
C ASP A 412 -9.79 6.31 -14.08
N GLY A 413 -10.76 7.21 -14.06
CA GLY A 413 -10.58 8.62 -13.76
C GLY A 413 -10.09 9.46 -14.94
N ALA A 414 -9.41 8.90 -15.96
CA ALA A 414 -8.86 9.69 -17.06
C ALA A 414 -9.96 10.38 -17.89
N ARG A 415 -11.06 9.67 -18.16
CA ARG A 415 -12.22 10.21 -18.91
C ARG A 415 -12.90 11.32 -18.13
N MET A 416 -13.16 11.14 -16.84
CA MET A 416 -13.82 12.16 -16.02
C MET A 416 -12.87 13.31 -15.64
N MET A 417 -11.56 13.10 -15.59
CA MET A 417 -10.57 14.18 -15.53
C MET A 417 -10.60 15.03 -16.80
N LYS A 418 -10.80 14.45 -17.99
CA LYS A 418 -11.02 15.22 -19.23
C LYS A 418 -12.30 16.05 -19.16
N SER A 419 -13.42 15.47 -18.70
CA SER A 419 -14.66 16.23 -18.49
C SER A 419 -14.52 17.34 -17.45
N LEU A 420 -13.76 17.11 -16.36
CA LEU A 420 -13.45 18.15 -15.38
C LEU A 420 -12.60 19.26 -15.99
N TYR A 421 -11.57 18.92 -16.77
CA TYR A 421 -10.72 19.85 -17.50
C TYR A 421 -11.54 20.75 -18.43
N ASP A 422 -12.41 20.15 -19.25
CA ASP A 422 -13.29 20.87 -20.16
C ASP A 422 -14.34 21.73 -19.43
N SER A 423 -14.71 21.35 -18.20
CA SER A 423 -15.60 22.14 -17.31
C SER A 423 -14.91 23.26 -16.53
N GLY A 424 -13.61 23.52 -16.77
CA GLY A 424 -12.85 24.55 -16.05
C GLY A 424 -12.49 24.15 -14.61
N VAL A 425 -11.97 22.94 -14.40
CA VAL A 425 -11.27 22.56 -13.15
C VAL A 425 -10.05 23.46 -12.92
N THR A 426 -9.74 23.80 -11.67
CA THR A 426 -8.68 24.78 -11.33
C THR A 426 -7.30 24.26 -11.73
N SER A 427 -7.01 22.98 -11.47
CA SER A 427 -5.78 22.33 -11.90
C SER A 427 -5.89 20.81 -11.94
N THR A 428 -5.23 20.20 -12.91
CA THR A 428 -5.07 18.75 -13.05
C THR A 428 -3.60 18.34 -12.93
N PHE A 429 -3.36 17.24 -12.20
CA PHE A 429 -2.04 16.67 -11.96
C PHE A 429 -2.02 15.20 -12.38
N ALA A 430 -0.91 14.77 -12.97
CA ALA A 430 -0.61 13.36 -13.17
C ALA A 430 0.80 13.04 -12.65
N GLU A 431 0.95 11.89 -12.01
CA GLU A 431 2.27 11.34 -11.69
C GLU A 431 3.03 10.99 -12.97
N SER A 432 4.30 11.37 -13.04
CA SER A 432 5.18 11.07 -14.18
C SER A 432 5.53 9.58 -14.26
N GLU A 433 5.85 9.11 -15.47
CA GLU A 433 6.25 7.71 -15.71
C GLU A 433 7.46 7.28 -14.88
N GLU A 434 8.34 8.22 -14.53
CA GLU A 434 9.56 8.00 -13.75
C GLU A 434 9.29 7.40 -12.37
N THR A 435 8.32 7.95 -11.63
CA THR A 435 8.07 7.54 -10.24
C THR A 435 7.00 6.47 -10.11
N CYS A 436 6.17 6.30 -11.16
CA CYS A 436 5.09 5.32 -11.20
C CYS A 436 5.57 3.89 -10.93
N VAL A 437 4.73 3.12 -10.24
CA VAL A 437 4.81 1.65 -10.23
C VAL A 437 4.19 1.10 -11.52
N VAL A 438 3.01 1.61 -11.89
CA VAL A 438 2.33 1.31 -13.15
C VAL A 438 1.88 2.62 -13.79
N TYR A 439 2.47 2.96 -14.94
CA TYR A 439 2.10 4.14 -15.73
C TYR A 439 0.92 3.83 -16.67
N GLY A 440 -0.24 3.50 -16.08
CA GLY A 440 -1.51 3.26 -16.77
C GLY A 440 -2.42 4.47 -16.66
N MET A 441 -3.04 4.66 -15.49
CA MET A 441 -4.00 5.75 -15.24
C MET A 441 -3.42 7.14 -15.55
N PRO A 442 -2.19 7.49 -15.11
CA PRO A 442 -1.60 8.79 -15.44
C PRO A 442 -1.38 8.95 -16.95
N ARG A 443 -0.89 7.91 -17.63
CA ARG A 443 -0.67 7.90 -19.07
C ARG A 443 -1.96 8.20 -19.84
N SER A 444 -3.06 7.52 -19.51
CA SER A 444 -4.35 7.74 -20.17
C SER A 444 -4.90 9.16 -19.94
N ALA A 445 -4.63 9.80 -18.80
CA ALA A 445 -4.96 11.20 -18.59
C ALA A 445 -4.09 12.15 -19.43
N VAL A 446 -2.79 11.87 -19.54
CA VAL A 446 -1.84 12.63 -20.37
C VAL A 446 -2.17 12.51 -21.86
N GLU A 447 -2.48 11.30 -22.35
CA GLU A 447 -2.89 11.03 -23.74
C GLU A 447 -4.19 11.76 -24.12
N LEU A 448 -5.11 11.96 -23.17
CA LEU A 448 -6.32 12.77 -23.34
C LEU A 448 -6.08 14.29 -23.28
N GLN A 449 -4.83 14.73 -23.07
CA GLN A 449 -4.41 16.13 -22.98
C GLN A 449 -5.17 16.94 -21.90
N CYS A 450 -5.62 16.27 -20.82
CA CYS A 450 -6.34 16.91 -19.71
C CYS A 450 -5.47 17.18 -18.48
N VAL A 451 -4.16 17.00 -18.56
CA VAL A 451 -3.22 17.17 -17.45
C VAL A 451 -2.43 18.47 -17.61
N ARG A 452 -2.50 19.35 -16.61
CA ARG A 452 -1.75 20.62 -16.59
C ARG A 452 -0.34 20.48 -16.02
N TYR A 453 -0.14 19.55 -15.09
CA TYR A 453 1.15 19.30 -14.45
C TYR A 453 1.45 17.79 -14.45
N ILE A 454 2.48 17.38 -15.18
CA ILE A 454 3.03 16.02 -15.16
C ILE A 454 4.30 16.09 -14.31
N LEU A 455 4.32 15.46 -13.15
CA LEU A 455 5.36 15.67 -12.14
C LEU A 455 5.84 14.36 -11.50
N PRO A 456 7.12 14.26 -11.13
CA PRO A 456 7.59 13.23 -10.19
C PRO A 456 6.76 13.25 -8.90
N LEU A 457 6.49 12.07 -8.33
CA LEU A 457 5.73 11.87 -7.09
C LEU A 457 6.07 12.88 -5.98
N GLN A 458 7.36 13.15 -5.79
CA GLN A 458 7.90 14.03 -4.75
C GLN A 458 7.54 15.51 -4.96
N GLU A 459 7.27 15.92 -6.20
CA GLU A 459 6.93 17.30 -6.58
C GLU A 459 5.41 17.56 -6.59
N ILE A 460 4.58 16.51 -6.64
CA ILE A 460 3.11 16.65 -6.65
C ILE A 460 2.61 17.38 -5.41
N ALA A 461 3.03 16.97 -4.20
CA ALA A 461 2.59 17.62 -2.96
C ALA A 461 3.02 19.10 -2.87
N PRO A 462 4.31 19.47 -3.04
CA PRO A 462 4.72 20.88 -3.09
C PRO A 462 3.97 21.72 -4.12
N ARG A 463 3.79 21.21 -5.35
CA ARG A 463 3.09 21.95 -6.40
C ARG A 463 1.60 22.08 -6.14
N LEU A 464 0.97 21.05 -5.56
CA LEU A 464 -0.43 21.07 -5.13
C LEU A 464 -0.65 22.09 -4.02
N VAL A 465 0.24 22.15 -3.01
CA VAL A 465 0.19 23.18 -1.95
C VAL A 465 0.26 24.58 -2.54
N GLN A 466 1.14 24.83 -3.52
CA GLN A 466 1.21 26.11 -4.27
C GLN A 466 0.04 26.37 -5.24
N ALA A 467 -0.80 25.38 -5.53
CA ALA A 467 -1.98 25.56 -6.39
C ALA A 467 -3.26 25.82 -5.57
N VAL A 468 -3.26 25.41 -4.29
CA VAL A 468 -4.43 25.45 -3.40
C VAL A 468 -4.30 26.58 -2.35
N LYS A 469 -3.08 26.94 -1.92
CA LYS A 469 -2.83 28.16 -1.12
C LYS A 469 -2.78 29.39 -2.03
#